data_AF-A0A962VRE3-F1
#
_entry.id   AF-A0A962VRE3-F1
#
_cell.length_a   1.000
_cell.length_b   1.000
_cell.length_c   1.000
_cell.angle_alpha   90.00
_cell.angle_beta   90.00
_cell.angle_gamma   90.00
#
_symmetry.space_group_name_H-M   'P 1'
#
loop_
_entity.id
_entity.type
_entity.pdbx_description
1 polymer ?
#
loop_
_entity_poly.entity_id
_entity_poly.type
_entity_poly.pdbx_seq_one_letter_code
_entity_poly.pdbx_strand_id
1 'polypeptide(L)'
;MSSETSLRLPNALRMGLLVAGLVGLLMGVLAWFQVERERATDLDELDRRAYVLAHQMVYSIQAILKLPDKEAAAALGSTLEGYRPLIGLAVYRPDGRLIAESPDLAEFSNELKQTVLQAIKEPKDVVKTLETPTTHIHIVTSVVRTAEGQPEGVLAVVHDLTDVMERARNRRQQFALWGGVVILLLLTVVVAGAWLLYDRPLNRMAEWMRQLRTGETDESLPVDPPVARLATESDRLAATLRAKQAATQKQVQQAKPVHPIWTRSRWRAHLNDCLRGSHLLLVSHREPYLHELQDGQPRLVTPAGGLVAALDPIMRASNGLWIAHGAGNADRRTVDARDRLVVPPDDPSYILRRVWLSREEEHGYYHGFANEGLWPLCHQVYERPVFRPRNWEYYVRINRRFAEAVLQEAGSDPAIVLVHD
;
A
#
# COMPACT_ATOMS: atom_id res chain seq x y z
N MET A 1 12.94 -20.70 -2.62
CA MET A 1 12.98 -19.25 -2.89
C MET A 1 11.89 -18.60 -2.06
N SER A 2 12.25 -17.96 -0.95
CA SER A 2 11.34 -17.17 -0.12
C SER A 2 11.14 -15.79 -0.74
N SER A 3 9.91 -15.46 -1.14
CA SER A 3 9.58 -14.13 -1.62
C SER A 3 9.36 -13.18 -0.44
N GLU A 4 10.38 -12.37 -0.11
CA GLU A 4 10.19 -11.26 0.82
C GLU A 4 9.27 -10.21 0.20
N THR A 5 7.99 -10.22 0.58
CA THR A 5 7.05 -9.14 0.32
C THR A 5 7.43 -7.92 1.16
N SER A 6 8.43 -7.18 0.69
CA SER A 6 8.81 -5.89 1.29
C SER A 6 7.60 -4.95 1.37
N LEU A 7 7.13 -4.70 2.59
CA LEU A 7 6.04 -3.77 2.91
C LEU A 7 6.46 -2.34 2.54
N ARG A 8 6.19 -1.95 1.29
CA ARG A 8 6.46 -0.61 0.79
C ARG A 8 5.49 0.38 1.44
N LEU A 9 5.94 1.03 2.51
CA LEU A 9 5.26 2.17 3.15
C LEU A 9 4.83 3.21 2.09
N PRO A 10 3.63 3.81 2.20
CA PRO A 10 3.16 4.86 1.29
C PRO A 10 4.10 6.06 1.21
N ASN A 11 4.20 6.71 0.05
CA ASN A 11 5.11 7.84 -0.15
C ASN A 11 4.81 9.02 0.80
N ALA A 12 3.53 9.32 1.05
CA ALA A 12 3.10 10.30 2.05
C ALA A 12 3.65 10.00 3.46
N LEU A 13 3.62 8.73 3.86
CA LEU A 13 4.13 8.29 5.17
C LEU A 13 5.66 8.35 5.23
N ARG A 14 6.37 8.02 4.15
CA ARG A 14 7.85 8.18 4.07
C ARG A 14 8.26 9.64 4.19
N MET A 15 7.59 10.54 3.46
CA MET A 15 7.86 11.97 3.53
C MET A 15 7.53 12.53 4.92
N GLY A 16 6.41 12.12 5.51
CA GLY A 16 6.04 12.43 6.89
C GLY A 16 7.12 12.00 7.89
N LEU A 17 7.61 10.77 7.81
CA LEU A 17 8.68 10.25 8.68
C LEU A 17 10.02 10.99 8.50
N LEU A 18 10.39 11.38 7.27
CA LEU A 18 11.60 12.17 7.01
C LEU A 18 11.51 13.58 7.62
N VAL A 19 10.37 14.26 7.43
CA VAL A 19 10.13 15.60 7.99
C VAL A 19 10.06 15.54 9.52
N ALA A 20 9.34 14.56 10.07
CA ALA A 20 9.24 14.31 11.51
C ALA A 20 10.61 14.00 12.13
N GLY A 21 11.47 13.21 11.45
CA GLY A 21 12.83 12.90 11.89
C GLY A 21 13.75 14.12 11.90
N LEU A 22 13.73 14.94 10.83
CA LEU A 22 14.50 16.18 10.74
C LEU A 22 14.09 17.19 11.82
N VAL A 23 12.79 17.41 12.02
CA VAL A 23 12.28 18.31 13.05
C VAL A 23 12.56 17.76 14.45
N GLY A 24 12.40 16.45 14.66
CA GLY A 24 12.73 15.81 15.94
C GLY A 24 14.21 15.91 16.32
N LEU A 25 15.12 15.76 15.35
CA LEU A 25 16.55 15.99 15.55
C LEU A 25 16.83 17.45 15.94
N LEU A 26 16.28 18.41 15.21
CA LEU A 26 16.46 19.84 15.49
C LEU A 26 15.89 20.23 16.87
N MET A 27 14.69 19.75 17.22
CA MET A 27 14.09 19.97 18.54
C MET A 27 14.93 19.32 19.65
N GLY A 28 15.48 18.13 19.44
CA GLY A 28 16.38 17.47 20.39
C GLY A 28 17.65 18.28 20.66
N VAL A 29 18.29 18.81 19.60
CA VAL A 29 19.47 19.68 19.71
C VAL A 29 19.14 20.99 20.43
N LEU A 30 18.02 21.64 20.09
CA LEU A 30 17.58 22.87 20.75
C LEU A 30 17.25 22.65 22.23
N ALA A 31 16.52 21.57 22.57
CA ALA A 31 16.20 21.22 23.95
C ALA A 31 17.46 20.88 24.77
N TRP A 32 18.44 20.19 24.18
CA TRP A 32 19.73 19.95 24.80
C TRP A 32 20.46 21.26 25.11
N PHE A 33 20.59 22.14 24.11
CA PHE A 33 21.26 23.43 24.28
C PHE A 33 20.56 24.33 25.30
N GLN A 34 19.22 24.32 25.32
CA GLN A 34 18.44 25.08 26.30
C GLN A 34 18.63 24.55 27.72
N VAL A 35 18.53 23.24 27.95
CA VAL A 35 18.74 22.65 29.28
C VAL A 35 20.16 22.91 29.77
N GLU A 36 21.18 22.77 28.91
CA GLU A 36 22.57 22.98 29.34
C GLU A 36 22.86 24.46 29.62
N ARG A 37 22.26 25.38 28.85
CA ARG A 37 22.34 26.83 29.10
C ARG A 37 21.64 27.23 30.40
N GLU A 38 20.46 26.66 30.67
CA GLU A 38 19.73 26.89 31.93
C GLU A 38 20.50 26.31 33.12
N ARG A 39 21.10 25.13 32.98
CA ARG A 39 22.00 24.52 33.99
C ARG A 39 23.22 25.40 34.27
N ALA A 40 23.87 25.92 33.23
CA ALA A 40 25.02 26.82 33.39
C ALA A 40 24.62 28.15 34.08
N THR A 41 23.38 28.61 33.85
CA THR A 41 22.83 29.80 34.53
C THR A 41 22.51 29.50 36.00
N ASP A 42 21.92 28.34 36.30
CA ASP A 42 21.66 27.87 37.68
C ASP A 42 22.99 27.71 38.46
N LEU A 43 24.09 27.32 37.80
CA LEU A 43 25.43 27.24 38.40
C LEU A 43 26.09 28.62 38.64
N ASP A 44 26.08 29.53 37.66
CA ASP A 44 26.62 30.89 37.81
C ASP A 44 25.88 31.68 38.93
N GLU A 45 24.59 31.43 39.12
CA GLU A 45 23.83 31.98 40.26
C GLU A 45 24.26 31.39 41.62
N LEU A 46 24.62 30.10 41.68
CA LEU A 46 25.19 29.49 42.90
C LEU A 46 26.60 30.01 43.19
N ASP A 47 27.45 30.16 42.16
CA ASP A 47 28.76 30.79 42.26
C ASP A 47 28.62 32.22 42.84
N ARG A 48 27.76 33.06 42.26
CA ARG A 48 27.52 34.43 42.74
C ARG A 48 27.05 34.46 44.19
N ARG A 49 26.14 33.57 44.59
CA ARG A 49 25.68 33.45 45.99
C ARG A 49 26.82 33.04 46.92
N ALA A 50 27.64 32.07 46.51
CA ALA A 50 28.82 31.66 47.26
C ALA A 50 29.82 32.82 47.45
N TYR A 51 30.10 33.59 46.39
CA TYR A 51 30.97 34.78 46.47
C TYR A 51 30.38 35.88 47.37
N VAL A 52 29.08 36.15 47.31
CA VAL A 52 28.42 37.14 48.18
C VAL A 52 28.47 36.70 49.64
N LEU A 53 28.15 35.43 49.94
CA LEU A 53 28.27 34.86 51.28
C LEU A 53 29.72 34.93 51.78
N ALA A 54 30.68 34.50 50.97
CA ALA A 54 32.10 34.57 51.31
C ALA A 54 32.53 36.00 51.63
N HIS A 55 32.20 36.96 50.77
CA HIS A 55 32.55 38.37 50.93
C HIS A 55 31.91 39.01 52.18
N GLN A 56 30.64 38.69 52.48
CA GLN A 56 29.98 39.11 53.72
C GLN A 56 30.65 38.52 54.96
N MET A 57 31.14 37.30 54.88
CA MET A 57 31.80 36.62 56.01
C MET A 57 33.30 36.93 56.15
N VAL A 58 33.97 37.53 55.15
CA VAL A 58 35.42 37.84 55.18
C VAL A 58 35.82 38.52 56.49
N TYR A 59 35.17 39.60 56.89
CA TYR A 59 35.55 40.37 58.08
C TYR A 59 35.35 39.57 59.39
N SER A 60 34.26 38.81 59.48
CA SER A 60 33.98 37.93 60.62
C SER A 60 35.02 36.81 60.72
N ILE A 61 35.38 36.21 59.58
CA ILE A 61 36.37 35.13 59.49
C ILE A 61 37.78 35.67 59.80
N GLN A 62 38.18 36.84 59.27
CA GLN A 62 39.46 37.50 59.59
C GLN A 62 39.61 37.80 61.09
N ALA A 63 38.54 38.21 61.77
CA ALA A 63 38.55 38.42 63.22
C ALA A 63 38.77 37.10 63.97
N ILE A 64 38.13 36.02 63.52
CA ILE A 64 38.18 34.70 64.15
C ILE A 64 39.50 33.95 63.86
N LEU A 65 40.09 34.10 62.67
CA LEU A 65 41.37 33.49 62.27
C LEU A 65 42.57 33.93 63.15
N LYS A 66 42.42 34.99 63.94
CA LYS A 66 43.41 35.49 64.90
C LYS A 66 43.35 34.79 66.26
N LEU A 67 42.31 33.99 66.52
CA LEU A 67 42.14 33.22 67.74
C LEU A 67 42.83 31.83 67.65
N PRO A 68 43.14 31.19 68.80
CA PRO A 68 43.55 29.78 68.83
C PRO A 68 42.47 28.86 68.23
N ASP A 69 42.86 27.77 67.56
CA ASP A 69 41.95 26.91 66.78
C ASP A 69 40.70 26.45 67.55
N LYS A 70 40.82 26.16 68.86
CA LYS A 70 39.69 25.76 69.72
C LYS A 70 38.67 26.87 69.97
N GLU A 71 39.14 28.11 70.13
CA GLU A 71 38.28 29.27 70.33
C GLU A 71 37.65 29.71 69.00
N ALA A 72 38.42 29.62 67.91
CA ALA A 72 37.94 29.88 66.56
C ALA A 72 36.83 28.90 66.14
N ALA A 73 37.00 27.60 66.42
CA ALA A 73 35.98 26.59 66.18
C ALA A 73 34.68 26.84 66.97
N ALA A 74 34.81 27.20 68.26
CA ALA A 74 33.67 27.51 69.11
C ALA A 74 32.91 28.78 68.66
N ALA A 75 33.63 29.81 68.18
CA ALA A 75 33.02 31.04 67.65
C ALA A 75 32.29 30.80 66.32
N LEU A 76 32.86 29.97 65.43
CA LEU A 76 32.25 29.68 64.13
C LEU A 76 31.05 28.73 64.22
N GLY A 77 31.06 27.74 65.12
CA GLY A 77 30.11 26.61 65.09
C GLY A 77 28.62 26.96 64.98
N SER A 78 28.16 28.07 65.58
CA SER A 78 26.76 28.54 65.49
C SER A 78 26.44 29.37 64.24
N THR A 79 27.45 29.77 63.47
CA THR A 79 27.34 30.62 62.27
C THR A 79 27.46 29.80 60.98
N LEU A 80 27.73 28.50 61.07
CA LEU A 80 28.00 27.61 59.94
C LEU A 80 26.81 26.71 59.54
N GLU A 81 25.67 26.76 60.25
CA GLU A 81 24.49 25.96 59.88
C GLU A 81 23.89 26.40 58.53
N GLY A 82 23.75 25.45 57.61
CA GLY A 82 23.25 25.69 56.26
C GLY A 82 21.72 25.73 56.18
N TYR A 83 21.20 26.67 55.39
CA TYR A 83 19.82 26.61 54.88
C TYR A 83 19.86 26.19 53.42
N ARG A 84 19.12 25.13 53.03
CA ARG A 84 19.08 24.65 51.64
C ARG A 84 18.83 25.81 50.66
N PRO A 85 19.62 25.94 49.57
CA PRO A 85 20.54 24.93 49.02
C PRO A 85 21.97 24.94 49.59
N LEU A 86 22.29 25.75 50.61
CA LEU A 86 23.59 25.68 51.28
C LEU A 86 23.62 24.44 52.19
N ILE A 87 24.56 23.52 51.94
CA ILE A 87 24.83 22.38 52.84
C ILE A 87 25.64 22.86 54.03
N GLY A 88 26.64 23.72 53.78
CA GLY A 88 27.45 24.28 54.85
C GLY A 88 28.65 25.08 54.37
N LEU A 89 29.48 25.41 55.36
CA LEU A 89 30.66 26.25 55.26
C LEU A 89 31.81 25.56 56.01
N ALA A 90 33.02 25.60 55.47
CA ALA A 90 34.23 25.10 56.13
C ALA A 90 35.37 26.11 56.04
N VAL A 91 36.07 26.34 57.16
CA VAL A 91 37.14 27.33 57.28
C VAL A 91 38.47 26.62 57.54
N TYR A 92 39.47 26.95 56.74
CA TYR A 92 40.81 26.39 56.80
C TYR A 92 41.87 27.47 57.02
N ARG A 93 42.90 27.11 57.77
CA ARG A 93 44.15 27.87 57.98
C ARG A 93 45.01 27.86 56.69
N PRO A 94 45.93 28.82 56.46
CA PRO A 94 46.73 28.89 55.22
C PRO A 94 47.61 27.67 54.92
N ASP A 95 47.87 26.82 55.92
CA ASP A 95 48.59 25.55 55.78
C ASP A 95 47.68 24.36 55.41
N GLY A 96 46.39 24.61 55.17
CA GLY A 96 45.39 23.60 54.81
C GLY A 96 44.82 22.81 55.99
N ARG A 97 45.07 23.24 57.25
CA ARG A 97 44.41 22.65 58.42
C ARG A 97 42.98 23.16 58.54
N LEU A 98 42.05 22.25 58.79
CA LEU A 98 40.66 22.59 59.11
C LEU A 98 40.58 23.24 60.49
N ILE A 99 39.82 24.33 60.60
CA ILE A 99 39.50 25.01 61.86
C ILE A 99 38.08 24.65 62.30
N ALA A 100 37.11 24.78 61.39
CA ALA A 100 35.71 24.45 61.62
C ALA A 100 35.02 24.04 60.31
N GLU A 101 34.13 23.04 60.38
CA GLU A 101 33.22 22.65 59.30
C GLU A 101 31.79 22.52 59.87
N SER A 102 30.77 22.74 59.03
CA SER A 102 29.39 22.39 59.37
C SER A 102 29.24 20.88 59.56
N PRO A 103 28.36 20.38 60.45
CA PRO A 103 28.17 18.94 60.67
C PRO A 103 27.85 18.16 59.39
N ASP A 104 27.04 18.74 58.50
CA ASP A 104 26.62 18.14 57.22
C ASP A 104 27.75 18.06 56.16
N LEU A 105 28.94 18.62 56.44
CA LEU A 105 30.10 18.55 55.55
C LEU A 105 31.10 17.45 55.89
N ALA A 106 30.94 16.76 57.03
CA ALA A 106 31.86 15.71 57.46
C ALA A 106 32.00 14.56 56.44
N GLU A 107 30.93 14.25 55.68
CA GLU A 107 30.94 13.25 54.60
C GLU A 107 31.84 13.66 53.41
N PHE A 108 32.03 14.97 53.19
CA PHE A 108 32.75 15.55 52.04
C PHE A 108 34.16 16.07 52.38
N SER A 109 34.66 15.79 53.59
CA SER A 109 35.89 16.39 54.12
C SER A 109 37.13 16.07 53.27
N ASN A 110 37.16 14.90 52.59
CA ASN A 110 38.25 14.53 51.69
C ASN A 110 38.26 15.36 50.39
N GLU A 111 37.09 15.53 49.77
CA GLU A 111 36.86 16.30 48.55
C GLU A 111 37.12 17.79 48.78
N LEU A 112 36.68 18.31 49.93
CA LEU A 112 36.94 19.68 50.38
C LEU A 112 38.44 19.91 50.57
N LYS A 113 39.13 19.02 51.30
CA LYS A 113 40.57 19.12 51.52
C LYS A 113 41.38 19.13 50.22
N GLN A 114 41.02 18.31 49.23
CA GLN A 114 41.66 18.35 47.91
C GLN A 114 41.46 19.71 47.21
N THR A 115 40.23 20.24 47.25
CA THR A 115 39.86 21.48 46.56
C THR A 115 40.51 22.70 47.21
N VAL A 116 40.58 22.73 48.55
CA VAL A 116 41.30 23.75 49.33
C VAL A 116 42.82 23.70 49.07
N LEU A 117 43.42 22.50 49.02
CA LEU A 117 44.85 22.35 48.67
C LEU A 117 45.17 22.81 47.24
N GLN A 118 44.19 22.84 46.34
CA GLN A 118 44.33 23.43 45.00
C GLN A 118 44.30 24.95 45.06
N ALA A 119 43.33 25.55 45.76
CA ALA A 119 43.22 27.01 45.95
C ALA A 119 44.37 27.65 46.75
N ILE A 120 45.07 26.87 47.58
CA ILE A 120 46.30 27.32 48.26
C ILE A 120 47.49 27.38 47.28
N LYS A 121 47.56 26.46 46.31
CA LYS A 121 48.65 26.39 45.32
C LYS A 121 48.49 27.38 44.18
N GLU A 122 47.27 27.51 43.67
CA GLU A 122 46.89 28.50 42.67
C GLU A 122 46.11 29.59 43.41
N PRO A 123 46.71 30.78 43.69
CA PRO A 123 46.12 31.79 44.57
C PRO A 123 44.98 32.56 43.88
N LYS A 124 43.93 31.84 43.53
CA LYS A 124 42.67 32.25 42.92
C LYS A 124 41.55 31.45 43.58
N ASP A 125 40.34 31.96 43.51
CA ASP A 125 39.17 31.23 43.99
C ASP A 125 38.92 30.02 43.05
N VAL A 126 38.64 28.84 43.63
CA VAL A 126 38.50 27.58 42.87
C VAL A 126 37.09 27.05 43.03
N VAL A 127 36.41 26.90 41.89
CA VAL A 127 35.07 26.31 41.77
C VAL A 127 35.22 24.86 41.31
N LYS A 128 34.57 23.93 42.02
CA LYS A 128 34.57 22.50 41.69
C LYS A 128 33.17 21.89 41.88
N THR A 129 32.61 21.41 40.78
CA THR A 129 31.39 20.60 40.77
C THR A 129 31.74 19.12 40.87
N LEU A 130 31.05 18.39 41.74
CA LEU A 130 31.19 16.94 41.93
C LEU A 130 29.85 16.27 41.64
N GLU A 131 29.84 15.39 40.64
CA GLU A 131 28.66 14.65 40.18
C GLU A 131 28.92 13.14 40.29
N THR A 132 28.58 12.55 41.44
CA THR A 132 28.55 11.10 41.67
C THR A 132 27.10 10.59 41.64
N PRO A 133 26.84 9.28 41.40
CA PRO A 133 25.48 8.74 41.26
C PRO A 133 24.56 8.93 42.48
N THR A 134 25.15 9.22 43.65
CA THR A 134 24.48 9.40 44.95
C THR A 134 24.55 10.83 45.47
N THR A 135 25.41 11.67 44.91
CA THR A 135 25.79 12.94 45.54
C THR A 135 26.16 13.98 44.51
N HIS A 136 25.58 15.17 44.65
CA HIS A 136 25.67 16.25 43.69
C HIS A 136 25.97 17.54 44.45
N ILE A 137 27.24 17.96 44.49
CA ILE A 137 27.67 19.11 45.29
C ILE A 137 28.49 20.09 44.46
N HIS A 138 28.37 21.37 44.81
CA HIS A 138 29.09 22.47 44.21
C HIS A 138 29.92 23.16 45.29
N ILE A 139 31.25 23.06 45.18
CA ILE A 139 32.21 23.61 46.13
C ILE A 139 32.82 24.87 45.51
N VAL A 140 32.66 26.01 46.18
CA VAL A 140 33.33 27.27 45.85
C VAL A 140 34.30 27.58 46.97
N THR A 141 35.60 27.59 46.69
CA THR A 141 36.61 28.00 47.67
C THR A 141 37.07 29.42 47.39
N SER A 142 37.02 30.29 48.41
CA SER A 142 37.52 31.65 48.34
C SER A 142 38.68 31.87 49.32
N VAL A 143 39.75 32.49 48.84
CA VAL A 143 40.96 32.73 49.64
C VAL A 143 40.82 34.06 50.38
N VAL A 144 40.67 34.00 51.70
CA VAL A 144 40.59 35.16 52.59
C VAL A 144 41.98 35.78 52.70
N ARG A 145 42.09 37.09 52.40
CA ARG A 145 43.36 37.82 52.36
C ARG A 145 43.37 38.99 53.34
N THR A 146 44.55 39.35 53.84
CA THR A 146 44.78 40.61 54.57
C THR A 146 44.60 41.82 53.66
N ALA A 147 44.50 43.02 54.25
CA ALA A 147 44.60 44.29 53.51
C ALA A 147 45.95 44.45 52.76
N GLU A 148 46.96 43.67 53.14
CA GLU A 148 48.29 43.60 52.53
C GLU A 148 48.41 42.49 51.45
N GLY A 149 47.32 41.76 51.19
CA GLY A 149 47.21 40.75 50.13
C GLY A 149 47.69 39.33 50.46
N GLN A 150 48.20 39.11 51.68
CA GLN A 150 48.65 37.77 52.13
C GLN A 150 47.45 36.86 52.46
N PRO A 151 47.50 35.56 52.15
CA PRO A 151 46.43 34.62 52.49
C PRO A 151 46.37 34.36 54.00
N GLU A 152 45.27 34.76 54.63
CA GLU A 152 45.00 34.59 56.08
C GLU A 152 44.19 33.31 56.36
N GLY A 153 43.45 32.79 55.37
CA GLY A 153 42.73 31.52 55.43
C GLY A 153 42.01 31.19 54.13
N VAL A 154 41.31 30.05 54.09
CA VAL A 154 40.44 29.65 52.97
C VAL A 154 39.05 29.32 53.49
N LEU A 155 38.03 29.89 52.88
CA LEU A 155 36.63 29.55 53.12
C LEU A 155 36.14 28.67 51.97
N ALA A 156 35.61 27.49 52.29
CA ALA A 156 34.88 26.65 51.36
C ALA A 156 33.36 26.78 51.61
N VAL A 157 32.61 27.12 50.56
CA VAL A 157 31.15 27.19 50.55
C VAL A 157 30.62 26.01 49.74
N VAL A 158 29.69 25.23 50.29
CA VAL A 158 29.22 23.98 49.67
C VAL A 158 27.71 24.01 49.48
N HIS A 159 27.27 23.91 48.24
CA HIS A 159 25.86 23.89 47.86
C HIS A 159 25.42 22.50 47.35
N ASP A 160 24.16 22.17 47.63
CA ASP A 160 23.44 21.00 47.11
C ASP A 160 22.98 21.27 45.67
N LEU A 161 23.39 20.41 44.74
CA LEU A 161 22.97 20.45 43.33
C LEU A 161 21.79 19.51 43.02
N THR A 162 21.29 18.76 43.99
CA THR A 162 20.18 17.80 43.79
C THR A 162 18.98 18.49 43.13
N ASP A 163 18.53 19.63 43.68
CA ASP A 163 17.43 20.41 43.10
C ASP A 163 17.75 20.92 41.68
N VAL A 164 19.00 21.32 41.41
CA VAL A 164 19.43 21.79 40.07
C VAL A 164 19.37 20.64 39.06
N MET A 165 19.85 19.46 39.45
CA MET A 165 19.90 18.27 38.60
C MET A 165 18.53 17.63 38.40
N GLU A 166 17.66 17.63 39.41
CA GLU A 166 16.25 17.27 39.28
C GLU A 166 15.51 18.25 38.35
N ARG A 167 15.70 19.57 38.51
CA ARG A 167 15.13 20.55 37.56
C ARG A 167 15.63 20.32 36.14
N ALA A 168 16.91 20.02 35.93
CA ALA A 168 17.45 19.71 34.59
C ALA A 168 16.88 18.40 34.02
N ARG A 169 16.72 17.36 34.85
CA ARG A 169 16.10 16.07 34.47
C ARG A 169 14.63 16.22 34.11
N ASN A 170 13.85 16.92 34.95
CA ASN A 170 12.44 17.17 34.72
C ASN A 170 12.22 18.03 33.47
N ARG A 171 13.04 19.07 33.25
CA ARG A 171 13.05 19.84 32.00
C ARG A 171 13.33 18.95 30.78
N ARG A 172 14.34 18.09 30.80
CA ARG A 172 14.60 17.11 29.71
C ARG A 172 13.41 16.19 29.45
N GLN A 173 12.76 15.68 30.49
CA GLN A 173 11.57 14.82 30.35
C GLN A 173 10.36 15.57 29.78
N GLN A 174 10.12 16.81 30.22
CA GLN A 174 9.07 17.67 29.68
C GLN A 174 9.33 18.02 28.20
N PHE A 175 10.57 18.36 27.83
CA PHE A 175 10.94 18.58 26.42
C PHE A 175 10.78 17.31 25.57
N ALA A 176 11.13 16.14 26.09
CA ALA A 176 10.93 14.87 25.39
C ALA A 176 9.43 14.56 25.18
N LEU A 177 8.60 14.78 26.21
CA LEU A 177 7.14 14.59 26.14
C LEU A 177 6.50 15.53 25.11
N TRP A 178 6.70 16.84 25.27
CA TRP A 178 6.13 17.85 24.37
C TRP A 178 6.70 17.77 22.96
N GLY A 179 8.00 17.48 22.82
CA GLY A 179 8.63 17.20 21.54
C GLY A 179 7.98 16.01 20.83
N GLY A 180 7.74 14.90 21.55
CA GLY A 180 7.01 13.74 21.01
C GLY A 180 5.60 14.08 20.54
N VAL A 181 4.86 14.89 21.30
CA VAL A 181 3.51 15.37 20.92
C VAL A 181 3.57 16.25 19.66
N VAL A 182 4.52 17.19 19.57
CA VAL A 182 4.69 18.06 18.40
C VAL A 182 5.09 17.25 17.16
N ILE A 183 6.00 16.28 17.30
CA ILE A 183 6.41 15.38 16.21
C ILE A 183 5.22 14.53 15.72
N LEU A 184 4.40 14.01 16.63
CA LEU A 184 3.20 13.24 16.29
C LEU A 184 2.16 14.10 15.55
N LEU A 185 1.87 15.30 16.06
CA LEU A 185 0.97 16.26 15.41
C LEU A 185 1.49 16.65 14.02
N LEU A 186 2.78 16.95 13.89
CA LEU A 186 3.41 17.27 12.61
C LEU A 186 3.31 16.10 11.63
N LEU A 187 3.58 14.86 12.08
CA LEU A 187 3.42 13.66 11.25
C LEU A 187 1.98 13.50 10.78
N THR A 188 0.99 13.68 11.67
CA THR A 188 -0.43 13.62 11.32
C THR A 188 -0.81 14.71 10.31
N VAL A 189 -0.36 15.96 10.50
CA VAL A 189 -0.63 17.07 9.58
C VAL A 189 0.03 16.85 8.22
N VAL A 190 1.28 16.37 8.17
CA VAL A 190 1.98 16.09 6.91
C VAL A 190 1.34 14.92 6.16
N VAL A 191 0.97 13.83 6.85
CA VAL A 191 0.31 12.67 6.22
C VAL A 191 -1.11 13.03 5.75
N ALA A 192 -1.90 13.72 6.56
CA ALA A 192 -3.25 14.17 6.18
C ALA A 192 -3.20 15.21 5.06
N GLY A 193 -2.25 16.15 5.10
CA GLY A 193 -2.01 17.13 4.05
C GLY A 193 -1.56 16.49 2.75
N ALA A 194 -0.62 15.53 2.79
CA ALA A 194 -0.20 14.79 1.61
C ALA A 194 -1.36 13.98 0.99
N TRP A 195 -2.17 13.32 1.81
CA TRP A 195 -3.37 12.61 1.35
C TRP A 195 -4.40 13.55 0.72
N LEU A 196 -4.70 14.69 1.37
CA LEU A 196 -5.71 15.64 0.93
C LEU A 196 -5.29 16.40 -0.34
N LEU A 197 -4.02 16.79 -0.43
CA LEU A 197 -3.49 17.64 -1.51
C LEU A 197 -2.96 16.85 -2.71
N TYR A 198 -2.50 15.60 -2.53
CA TYR A 198 -1.93 14.80 -3.62
C TYR A 198 -2.72 13.52 -3.89
N ASP A 199 -2.78 12.57 -2.95
CA ASP A 199 -3.36 11.24 -3.23
C ASP A 199 -4.84 11.33 -3.62
N ARG A 200 -5.64 12.12 -2.89
CA ARG A 200 -7.07 12.28 -3.13
C ARG A 200 -7.39 12.93 -4.49
N PRO A 201 -6.81 14.09 -4.88
CA PRO A 201 -7.07 14.66 -6.21
C PRO A 201 -6.49 13.80 -7.33
N LEU A 202 -5.32 13.18 -7.17
CA LEU A 202 -4.74 12.30 -8.21
C LEU A 202 -5.59 11.05 -8.45
N ASN A 203 -6.11 10.41 -7.40
CA ASN A 203 -7.01 9.26 -7.54
C ASN A 203 -8.33 9.66 -8.21
N ARG A 204 -8.93 10.80 -7.84
CA ARG A 204 -10.11 11.34 -8.52
C ARG A 204 -9.84 11.69 -9.99
N MET A 205 -8.67 12.23 -10.31
CA MET A 205 -8.27 12.51 -11.69
C MET A 205 -8.08 11.21 -12.49
N ALA A 206 -7.55 10.15 -11.88
CA ALA A 206 -7.45 8.83 -12.49
C ALA A 206 -8.82 8.17 -12.71
N GLU A 207 -9.75 8.29 -11.75
CA GLU A 207 -11.14 7.84 -11.90
C GLU A 207 -11.87 8.62 -13.00
N TRP A 208 -11.76 9.95 -13.03
CA TRP A 208 -12.31 10.80 -14.08
C TRP A 208 -11.70 10.48 -15.45
N MET A 209 -10.38 10.28 -15.57
CA MET A 209 -9.76 9.83 -16.81
C MET A 209 -10.26 8.44 -17.24
N ARG A 210 -10.57 7.56 -16.27
CA ARG A 210 -11.20 6.26 -16.54
C ARG A 210 -12.60 6.45 -17.13
N GLN A 211 -13.42 7.30 -16.52
CA GLN A 211 -14.80 7.63 -16.93
C GLN A 211 -14.84 8.34 -18.29
N LEU A 212 -13.93 9.29 -18.54
CA LEU A 212 -13.77 9.96 -19.83
C LEU A 212 -13.40 8.97 -20.94
N ARG A 213 -12.57 7.97 -20.62
CA ARG A 213 -12.19 6.90 -21.54
C ARG A 213 -13.32 5.90 -21.80
N THR A 214 -14.19 5.63 -20.82
CA THR A 214 -15.37 4.77 -20.96
C THR A 214 -16.59 5.49 -21.54
N GLY A 215 -16.56 6.82 -21.64
CA GLY A 215 -17.68 7.64 -22.13
C GLY A 215 -18.79 7.83 -21.09
N GLU A 216 -18.46 7.67 -19.80
CA GLU A 216 -19.40 7.75 -18.67
C GLU A 216 -19.57 9.20 -18.14
N THR A 217 -18.75 10.17 -18.58
CA THR A 217 -18.88 11.59 -18.19
C THR A 217 -18.39 12.55 -19.27
N ASP A 218 -19.11 13.68 -19.43
CA ASP A 218 -18.76 14.80 -20.31
C ASP A 218 -18.37 16.07 -19.55
N GLU A 219 -18.32 16.04 -18.21
CA GLU A 219 -17.97 17.20 -17.39
C GLU A 219 -16.45 17.53 -17.44
N SER A 220 -16.11 18.79 -17.22
CA SER A 220 -14.72 19.25 -17.02
C SER A 220 -14.12 18.66 -15.74
N LEU A 221 -12.79 18.80 -15.56
CA LEU A 221 -12.10 18.30 -14.37
C LEU A 221 -12.78 18.85 -13.09
N PRO A 222 -13.30 18.01 -12.18
CA PRO A 222 -14.08 18.48 -11.04
C PRO A 222 -13.22 19.01 -9.87
N VAL A 223 -11.89 19.02 -10.01
CA VAL A 223 -10.92 19.43 -8.98
C VAL A 223 -9.67 19.99 -9.65
N ASP A 224 -9.19 21.16 -9.23
CA ASP A 224 -7.84 21.62 -9.58
C ASP A 224 -6.78 20.74 -8.88
N PRO A 225 -5.94 19.97 -9.61
CA PRO A 225 -4.79 19.32 -9.00
C PRO A 225 -3.78 20.36 -8.52
N PRO A 226 -2.96 20.06 -7.49
CA PRO A 226 -2.00 21.01 -6.90
C PRO A 226 -0.95 21.54 -7.89
N VAL A 227 -0.80 20.88 -9.05
CA VAL A 227 0.10 21.28 -10.13
C VAL A 227 -0.74 21.86 -11.27
N ALA A 228 -0.88 23.18 -11.31
CA ALA A 228 -1.69 23.89 -12.32
C ALA A 228 -1.35 23.49 -13.77
N ARG A 229 -0.06 23.24 -14.09
CA ARG A 229 0.36 22.74 -15.42
C ARG A 229 -0.24 21.37 -15.76
N LEU A 230 -0.39 20.49 -14.77
CA LEU A 230 -0.97 19.16 -14.96
C LEU A 230 -2.48 19.26 -15.21
N ALA A 231 -3.18 20.21 -14.58
CA ALA A 231 -4.56 20.55 -14.90
C ALA A 231 -4.68 20.97 -16.37
N THR A 232 -3.91 21.97 -16.79
CA THR A 232 -3.95 22.51 -18.16
C THR A 232 -3.66 21.45 -19.22
N GLU A 233 -2.67 20.58 -19.00
CA GLU A 233 -2.38 19.49 -19.95
C GLU A 233 -3.42 18.36 -19.91
N SER A 234 -4.05 18.09 -18.77
CA SER A 234 -5.15 17.12 -18.67
C SER A 234 -6.41 17.64 -19.37
N ASP A 235 -6.74 18.92 -19.22
CA ASP A 235 -7.83 19.57 -19.94
C ASP A 235 -7.56 19.63 -21.45
N ARG A 236 -6.33 19.93 -21.87
CA ARG A 236 -5.90 19.86 -23.29
C ARG A 236 -6.02 18.44 -23.84
N LEU A 237 -5.59 17.44 -23.09
CA LEU A 237 -5.71 16.03 -23.49
C LEU A 237 -7.17 15.62 -23.59
N ALA A 238 -8.02 16.03 -22.65
CA ALA A 238 -9.45 15.75 -22.66
C ALA A 238 -10.20 16.49 -23.79
N ALA A 239 -9.87 17.76 -24.04
CA ALA A 239 -10.37 18.50 -25.20
C ALA A 239 -9.94 17.83 -26.51
N THR A 240 -8.71 17.33 -26.59
CA THR A 240 -8.20 16.58 -27.74
C THR A 240 -8.90 15.22 -27.90
N LEU A 241 -9.14 14.50 -26.80
CA LEU A 241 -9.88 13.24 -26.80
C LEU A 241 -11.34 13.45 -27.19
N ARG A 242 -12.03 14.46 -26.65
CA ARG A 242 -13.40 14.84 -27.03
C ARG A 242 -13.47 15.31 -28.48
N ALA A 243 -12.52 16.13 -28.95
CA ALA A 243 -12.46 16.53 -30.36
C ALA A 243 -12.24 15.31 -31.27
N LYS A 244 -11.38 14.36 -30.88
CA LYS A 244 -11.15 13.11 -31.60
C LYS A 244 -12.37 12.20 -31.55
N GLN A 245 -13.04 12.04 -30.41
CA GLN A 245 -14.29 11.29 -30.25
C GLN A 245 -15.41 11.90 -31.09
N ALA A 246 -15.61 13.22 -31.06
CA ALA A 246 -16.62 13.92 -31.86
C ALA A 246 -16.30 13.88 -33.36
N ALA A 247 -15.02 13.94 -33.77
CA ALA A 247 -14.60 13.73 -35.15
C ALA A 247 -14.84 12.27 -35.58
N THR A 248 -14.48 11.29 -34.76
CA THR A 248 -14.79 9.87 -34.98
C THR A 248 -16.30 9.63 -35.01
N GLN A 249 -17.10 10.31 -34.19
CA GLN A 249 -18.55 10.15 -34.14
C GLN A 249 -19.24 10.81 -35.34
N LYS A 250 -18.74 11.94 -35.84
CA LYS A 250 -19.14 12.49 -37.15
C LYS A 250 -18.74 11.56 -38.29
N GLN A 251 -17.54 10.97 -38.25
CA GLN A 251 -17.12 9.95 -39.22
C GLN A 251 -17.97 8.67 -39.12
N VAL A 252 -18.43 8.27 -37.93
CA VAL A 252 -19.32 7.10 -37.71
C VAL A 252 -20.79 7.42 -38.05
N GLN A 253 -21.23 8.68 -38.01
CA GLN A 253 -22.51 9.10 -38.59
C GLN A 253 -22.45 9.13 -40.13
N GLN A 254 -21.27 9.36 -40.71
CA GLN A 254 -21.06 9.41 -42.17
C GLN A 254 -20.63 8.05 -42.77
N ALA A 255 -20.07 7.14 -41.98
CA ALA A 255 -19.63 5.81 -42.39
C ALA A 255 -20.55 4.72 -41.80
N LYS A 256 -21.04 3.81 -42.65
CA LYS A 256 -21.83 2.65 -42.22
C LYS A 256 -21.04 1.81 -41.19
N PRO A 257 -21.67 1.32 -40.11
CA PRO A 257 -20.95 0.94 -38.88
C PRO A 257 -20.35 -0.47 -38.90
N VAL A 258 -19.16 -0.61 -38.28
CA VAL A 258 -18.34 -1.82 -38.10
C VAL A 258 -17.53 -1.67 -36.80
N HIS A 259 -17.53 -2.54 -35.79
CA HIS A 259 -18.49 -3.58 -35.38
C HIS A 259 -18.80 -3.42 -33.87
N PRO A 260 -20.00 -3.78 -33.38
CA PRO A 260 -20.40 -3.63 -31.97
C PRO A 260 -20.45 -4.96 -31.19
N ILE A 261 -20.51 -4.89 -29.85
CA ILE A 261 -20.66 -6.06 -28.96
C ILE A 261 -21.88 -6.91 -29.36
N TRP A 262 -21.64 -8.21 -29.60
CA TRP A 262 -22.67 -9.18 -29.98
C TRP A 262 -23.45 -9.68 -28.75
N THR A 263 -24.72 -9.29 -28.65
CA THR A 263 -25.69 -9.86 -27.69
C THR A 263 -26.67 -10.79 -28.43
N ARG A 264 -27.31 -11.75 -27.74
CA ARG A 264 -28.27 -12.72 -28.33
C ARG A 264 -29.33 -12.02 -29.21
N SER A 265 -29.88 -10.91 -28.72
CA SER A 265 -30.88 -10.09 -29.42
C SER A 265 -30.31 -9.31 -30.60
N ARG A 266 -29.08 -8.76 -30.49
CA ARG A 266 -28.42 -8.04 -31.60
C ARG A 266 -27.94 -8.97 -32.71
N TRP A 267 -27.44 -10.15 -32.34
CA TRP A 267 -27.07 -11.20 -33.29
C TRP A 267 -28.30 -11.69 -34.07
N ARG A 268 -29.42 -11.96 -33.37
CA ARG A 268 -30.72 -12.28 -34.00
C ARG A 268 -31.21 -11.17 -34.93
N ALA A 269 -31.14 -9.90 -34.52
CA ALA A 269 -31.55 -8.78 -35.38
C ALA A 269 -30.65 -8.65 -36.62
N HIS A 270 -29.34 -8.83 -36.47
CA HIS A 270 -28.39 -8.80 -37.58
C HIS A 270 -28.54 -9.99 -38.54
N LEU A 271 -28.74 -11.20 -38.01
CA LEU A 271 -29.06 -12.37 -38.84
C LEU A 271 -30.36 -12.14 -39.61
N ASN A 272 -31.42 -11.63 -39.00
CA ASN A 272 -32.67 -11.33 -39.72
C ASN A 272 -32.46 -10.31 -40.86
N ASP A 273 -31.63 -9.28 -40.66
CA ASP A 273 -31.26 -8.29 -41.67
C ASP A 273 -30.40 -8.89 -42.81
N CYS A 274 -29.42 -9.72 -42.47
CA CYS A 274 -28.56 -10.41 -43.44
C CYS A 274 -29.31 -11.47 -44.26
N LEU A 275 -30.19 -12.25 -43.60
CA LEU A 275 -31.00 -13.29 -44.25
C LEU A 275 -32.16 -12.68 -45.06
N ARG A 276 -32.62 -11.45 -44.74
CA ARG A 276 -33.72 -10.75 -45.41
C ARG A 276 -35.03 -11.55 -45.51
N GLY A 277 -35.32 -12.33 -44.47
CA GLY A 277 -36.47 -13.24 -44.43
C GLY A 277 -36.22 -14.63 -45.05
N SER A 278 -35.01 -14.91 -45.57
CA SER A 278 -34.64 -16.24 -46.04
C SER A 278 -34.44 -17.22 -44.88
N HIS A 279 -34.80 -18.49 -45.07
CA HIS A 279 -34.57 -19.53 -44.09
C HIS A 279 -33.09 -19.93 -44.03
N LEU A 280 -32.51 -20.06 -42.84
CA LEU A 280 -31.17 -20.61 -42.65
C LEU A 280 -31.24 -22.12 -42.50
N LEU A 281 -30.68 -22.86 -43.46
CA LEU A 281 -30.55 -24.31 -43.44
C LEU A 281 -29.08 -24.69 -43.17
N LEU A 282 -28.80 -25.22 -41.98
CA LEU A 282 -27.48 -25.75 -41.62
C LEU A 282 -27.43 -27.26 -41.94
N VAL A 283 -26.37 -27.73 -42.56
CA VAL A 283 -26.15 -29.15 -42.88
C VAL A 283 -24.82 -29.59 -42.32
N SER A 284 -24.79 -30.69 -41.55
CA SER A 284 -23.54 -31.31 -41.10
C SER A 284 -23.71 -32.80 -40.84
N HIS A 285 -22.61 -33.55 -40.83
CA HIS A 285 -22.70 -34.97 -40.44
C HIS A 285 -23.22 -35.12 -39.00
N ARG A 286 -22.56 -34.46 -38.03
CA ARG A 286 -22.91 -34.56 -36.60
C ARG A 286 -24.16 -33.76 -36.28
N GLU A 287 -25.04 -34.35 -35.47
CA GLU A 287 -26.20 -33.67 -34.88
C GLU A 287 -25.87 -33.02 -33.52
N PRO A 288 -26.57 -31.96 -33.13
CA PRO A 288 -26.38 -31.28 -31.84
C PRO A 288 -27.00 -32.02 -30.65
N TYR A 289 -28.00 -32.87 -30.90
CA TYR A 289 -28.84 -33.52 -29.89
C TYR A 289 -29.18 -34.94 -30.35
N LEU A 290 -28.61 -35.97 -29.71
CA LEU A 290 -28.93 -37.38 -30.00
C LEU A 290 -29.67 -38.04 -28.84
N HIS A 291 -30.37 -39.13 -29.11
CA HIS A 291 -31.13 -39.88 -28.10
C HIS A 291 -30.64 -41.32 -27.99
N GLU A 292 -30.30 -41.73 -26.77
CA GLU A 292 -29.93 -43.11 -26.44
C GLU A 292 -31.02 -43.79 -25.63
N LEU A 293 -31.22 -45.09 -25.85
CA LEU A 293 -32.09 -45.93 -25.04
C LEU A 293 -31.43 -46.22 -23.69
N GLN A 294 -32.01 -45.67 -22.62
CA GLN A 294 -31.69 -46.01 -21.23
C GLN A 294 -32.98 -46.46 -20.55
N ASP A 295 -32.95 -47.64 -19.92
CA ASP A 295 -34.11 -48.27 -19.26
C ASP A 295 -35.37 -48.35 -20.14
N GLY A 296 -35.17 -48.56 -21.45
CA GLY A 296 -36.23 -48.64 -22.47
C GLY A 296 -36.79 -47.30 -22.95
N GLN A 297 -36.37 -46.17 -22.37
CA GLN A 297 -36.81 -44.83 -22.74
C GLN A 297 -35.71 -44.06 -23.52
N PRO A 298 -36.09 -43.19 -24.49
CA PRO A 298 -35.14 -42.26 -25.10
C PRO A 298 -34.66 -41.22 -24.09
N ARG A 299 -33.35 -41.11 -23.89
CA ARG A 299 -32.71 -40.05 -23.11
C ARG A 299 -31.86 -39.17 -24.02
N LEU A 300 -32.01 -37.86 -23.89
CA LEU A 300 -31.20 -36.88 -24.60
C LEU A 300 -29.73 -36.93 -24.14
N VAL A 301 -28.82 -36.91 -25.11
CA VAL A 301 -27.38 -36.74 -24.94
C VAL A 301 -26.93 -35.62 -25.89
N THR A 302 -26.11 -34.68 -25.39
CA THR A 302 -25.47 -33.65 -26.22
C THR A 302 -24.08 -34.14 -26.63
N PRO A 303 -23.80 -34.40 -27.92
CA PRO A 303 -22.51 -34.92 -28.34
C PRO A 303 -21.38 -33.89 -28.15
N ALA A 304 -20.21 -34.35 -27.72
CA ALA A 304 -19.02 -33.50 -27.65
C ALA A 304 -18.48 -33.22 -29.07
N GLY A 305 -18.46 -31.95 -29.49
CA GLY A 305 -17.90 -31.55 -30.78
C GLY A 305 -17.80 -30.03 -30.95
N GLY A 306 -16.67 -29.55 -31.48
CA GLY A 306 -16.43 -28.12 -31.68
C GLY A 306 -17.40 -27.45 -32.66
N LEU A 307 -17.80 -28.18 -33.71
CA LEU A 307 -18.83 -27.75 -34.68
C LEU A 307 -20.18 -27.49 -33.97
N VAL A 308 -20.62 -28.43 -33.12
CA VAL A 308 -21.87 -28.30 -32.37
C VAL A 308 -21.82 -27.09 -31.43
N ALA A 309 -20.74 -26.97 -30.64
CA ALA A 309 -20.55 -25.87 -29.70
C ALA A 309 -20.51 -24.48 -30.37
N ALA A 310 -19.99 -24.40 -31.61
CA ALA A 310 -19.93 -23.15 -32.36
C ALA A 310 -21.25 -22.78 -33.05
N LEU A 311 -21.99 -23.77 -33.59
CA LEU A 311 -23.15 -23.52 -34.46
C LEU A 311 -24.50 -23.56 -33.75
N ASP A 312 -24.67 -24.33 -32.66
CA ASP A 312 -25.92 -24.35 -31.88
C ASP A 312 -26.37 -22.95 -31.39
N PRO A 313 -25.49 -22.07 -30.86
CA PRO A 313 -25.87 -20.70 -30.50
C PRO A 313 -26.37 -19.86 -31.69
N ILE A 314 -25.88 -20.13 -32.90
CA ILE A 314 -26.31 -19.45 -34.13
C ILE A 314 -27.70 -19.95 -34.54
N MET A 315 -27.95 -21.27 -34.49
CA MET A 315 -29.24 -21.86 -34.84
C MET A 315 -30.35 -21.46 -33.86
N ARG A 316 -30.07 -21.45 -32.55
CA ARG A 316 -31.02 -20.92 -31.55
C ARG A 316 -31.37 -19.45 -31.76
N ALA A 317 -30.45 -18.66 -32.32
CA ALA A 317 -30.68 -17.24 -32.57
C ALA A 317 -31.44 -16.97 -33.89
N SER A 318 -31.25 -17.82 -34.92
CA SER A 318 -31.85 -17.67 -36.25
C SER A 318 -33.25 -18.28 -36.38
N ASN A 319 -33.66 -19.17 -35.46
CA ASN A 319 -34.82 -20.05 -35.64
C ASN A 319 -34.76 -20.87 -36.95
N GLY A 320 -33.55 -21.21 -37.42
CA GLY A 320 -33.34 -21.97 -38.65
C GLY A 320 -33.71 -23.45 -38.55
N LEU A 321 -33.21 -24.24 -39.50
CA LEU A 321 -33.35 -25.69 -39.50
C LEU A 321 -31.98 -26.34 -39.72
N TRP A 322 -31.66 -27.35 -38.91
CA TRP A 322 -30.41 -28.10 -38.96
C TRP A 322 -30.69 -29.51 -39.49
N ILE A 323 -30.05 -29.89 -40.59
CA ILE A 323 -30.10 -31.23 -41.19
C ILE A 323 -28.84 -31.99 -40.77
N ALA A 324 -29.00 -33.12 -40.08
CA ALA A 324 -27.88 -33.92 -39.58
C ALA A 324 -28.15 -35.43 -39.59
N HIS A 325 -27.11 -36.27 -39.44
CA HIS A 325 -27.29 -37.71 -39.23
C HIS A 325 -27.87 -37.97 -37.84
N GLY A 326 -29.02 -38.65 -37.78
CA GLY A 326 -29.57 -39.18 -36.53
C GLY A 326 -28.85 -40.47 -36.13
N ALA A 327 -27.83 -40.35 -35.27
CA ALA A 327 -26.91 -41.43 -34.91
C ALA A 327 -27.33 -42.16 -33.61
N GLY A 328 -28.22 -41.57 -32.81
CA GLY A 328 -28.73 -42.14 -31.57
C GLY A 328 -29.66 -43.34 -31.81
N ASN A 329 -29.46 -44.41 -31.04
CA ASN A 329 -30.26 -45.64 -31.18
C ASN A 329 -31.75 -45.47 -30.81
N ALA A 330 -32.13 -44.35 -30.17
CA ALA A 330 -33.51 -43.99 -29.87
C ALA A 330 -34.10 -42.91 -30.79
N ASP A 331 -33.30 -42.30 -31.68
CA ASP A 331 -33.66 -41.09 -32.43
C ASP A 331 -34.93 -41.23 -33.27
N ARG A 332 -35.11 -42.40 -33.90
CA ARG A 332 -36.31 -42.71 -34.70
C ARG A 332 -37.61 -42.69 -33.89
N ARG A 333 -37.53 -42.79 -32.55
CA ARG A 333 -38.67 -42.72 -31.64
C ARG A 333 -39.01 -41.29 -31.20
N THR A 334 -38.16 -40.31 -31.51
CA THR A 334 -38.30 -38.93 -31.01
C THR A 334 -38.62 -37.90 -32.09
N VAL A 335 -38.66 -38.31 -33.37
CA VAL A 335 -39.00 -37.45 -34.51
C VAL A 335 -40.48 -37.52 -34.89
N ASP A 336 -40.94 -36.51 -35.62
CA ASP A 336 -42.25 -36.51 -36.29
C ASP A 336 -42.25 -37.35 -37.59
N ALA A 337 -43.39 -37.38 -38.28
CA ALA A 337 -43.56 -38.10 -39.56
C ALA A 337 -42.73 -37.55 -40.74
N ARG A 338 -41.98 -36.45 -40.54
CA ARG A 338 -41.04 -35.86 -41.49
C ARG A 338 -39.60 -35.93 -40.96
N ASP A 339 -39.30 -36.83 -40.02
CA ASP A 339 -38.01 -36.98 -39.35
C ASP A 339 -37.50 -35.69 -38.65
N ARG A 340 -38.40 -34.79 -38.23
CA ARG A 340 -38.07 -33.53 -37.54
C ARG A 340 -38.27 -33.62 -36.04
N LEU A 341 -37.48 -32.87 -35.29
CA LEU A 341 -37.60 -32.65 -33.85
C LEU A 341 -37.36 -31.16 -33.55
N VAL A 342 -38.15 -30.55 -32.67
CA VAL A 342 -37.87 -29.18 -32.19
C VAL A 342 -36.86 -29.26 -31.04
N VAL A 343 -35.82 -28.44 -31.11
CA VAL A 343 -34.68 -28.46 -30.18
C VAL A 343 -34.24 -27.05 -29.79
N PRO A 344 -33.47 -26.89 -28.69
CA PRO A 344 -33.31 -27.83 -27.58
C PRO A 344 -34.62 -28.04 -26.79
N PRO A 345 -34.84 -29.18 -26.11
CA PRO A 345 -36.10 -29.43 -25.39
C PRO A 345 -36.44 -28.41 -24.29
N ASP A 346 -35.45 -27.84 -23.62
CA ASP A 346 -35.65 -26.88 -22.52
C ASP A 346 -35.93 -25.43 -22.98
N ASP A 347 -35.52 -25.06 -24.20
CA ASP A 347 -35.67 -23.72 -24.81
C ASP A 347 -35.98 -23.89 -26.32
N PRO A 348 -37.13 -24.46 -26.71
CA PRO A 348 -37.43 -24.86 -28.09
C PRO A 348 -37.30 -23.69 -29.06
N SER A 349 -36.26 -23.72 -29.90
CA SER A 349 -35.84 -22.54 -30.68
C SER A 349 -35.52 -22.84 -32.14
N TYR A 350 -35.21 -24.08 -32.54
CA TYR A 350 -35.02 -24.41 -33.95
C TYR A 350 -35.41 -25.86 -34.26
N ILE A 351 -35.44 -26.22 -35.54
CA ILE A 351 -35.81 -27.57 -35.98
C ILE A 351 -34.55 -28.37 -36.32
N LEU A 352 -34.44 -29.59 -35.79
CA LEU A 352 -33.48 -30.61 -36.20
C LEU A 352 -34.19 -31.60 -37.13
N ARG A 353 -33.76 -31.69 -38.39
CA ARG A 353 -34.19 -32.72 -39.35
C ARG A 353 -33.14 -33.81 -39.42
N ARG A 354 -33.53 -35.06 -39.21
CA ARG A 354 -32.62 -36.20 -39.27
C ARG A 354 -32.59 -36.85 -40.65
N VAL A 355 -31.38 -37.17 -41.08
CA VAL A 355 -31.06 -38.01 -42.22
C VAL A 355 -30.62 -39.37 -41.69
N TRP A 356 -31.22 -40.42 -42.23
CA TRP A 356 -30.98 -41.79 -41.79
C TRP A 356 -29.95 -42.50 -42.65
N LEU A 357 -29.01 -43.19 -42.02
CA LEU A 357 -28.04 -44.09 -42.65
C LEU A 357 -28.28 -45.52 -42.17
N SER A 358 -27.96 -46.52 -42.98
CA SER A 358 -27.72 -47.90 -42.48
C SER A 358 -26.33 -48.01 -41.85
N ARG A 359 -26.07 -49.04 -41.03
CA ARG A 359 -24.72 -49.30 -40.47
C ARG A 359 -23.66 -49.49 -41.57
N GLU A 360 -24.04 -50.07 -42.70
CA GLU A 360 -23.16 -50.31 -43.84
C GLU A 360 -22.85 -49.01 -44.58
N GLU A 361 -23.86 -48.14 -44.70
CA GLU A 361 -23.69 -46.79 -45.25
C GLU A 361 -22.83 -45.92 -44.35
N GLU A 362 -23.11 -45.88 -43.05
CA GLU A 362 -22.31 -45.17 -42.04
C GLU A 362 -20.85 -45.64 -42.04
N HIS A 363 -20.61 -46.96 -42.06
CA HIS A 363 -19.26 -47.49 -42.14
C HIS A 363 -18.57 -47.13 -43.46
N GLY A 364 -19.25 -47.20 -44.60
CA GLY A 364 -18.67 -46.87 -45.90
C GLY A 364 -18.41 -45.37 -46.12
N TYR A 365 -19.35 -44.52 -45.73
CA TYR A 365 -19.28 -43.06 -45.91
C TYR A 365 -18.49 -42.39 -44.78
N TYR A 366 -18.91 -42.54 -43.52
CA TYR A 366 -18.34 -41.79 -42.41
C TYR A 366 -17.01 -42.38 -41.95
N HIS A 367 -16.98 -43.65 -41.55
CA HIS A 367 -15.71 -44.27 -41.13
C HIS A 367 -14.75 -44.43 -42.32
N GLY A 368 -15.23 -45.02 -43.41
CA GLY A 368 -14.39 -45.48 -44.51
C GLY A 368 -13.97 -44.45 -45.56
N PHE A 369 -14.76 -43.41 -45.85
CA PHE A 369 -14.35 -42.35 -46.80
C PHE A 369 -13.96 -41.06 -46.07
N ALA A 370 -14.78 -40.58 -45.13
CA ALA A 370 -14.49 -39.35 -44.41
C ALA A 370 -13.33 -39.55 -43.42
N ASN A 371 -13.39 -40.50 -42.49
CA ASN A 371 -12.38 -40.61 -41.42
C ASN A 371 -11.10 -41.40 -41.79
N GLU A 372 -11.17 -42.42 -42.65
CA GLU A 372 -9.97 -43.13 -43.15
C GLU A 372 -9.35 -42.47 -44.39
N GLY A 373 -10.12 -41.70 -45.17
CA GLY A 373 -9.70 -41.11 -46.44
C GLY A 373 -9.44 -39.61 -46.35
N LEU A 374 -10.50 -38.81 -46.21
CA LEU A 374 -10.41 -37.35 -46.24
C LEU A 374 -9.72 -36.76 -45.00
N TRP A 375 -10.06 -37.23 -43.80
CA TRP A 375 -9.55 -36.67 -42.55
C TRP A 375 -8.02 -36.75 -42.45
N PRO A 376 -7.34 -37.88 -42.74
CA PRO A 376 -5.89 -37.94 -42.70
C PRO A 376 -5.24 -37.09 -43.80
N LEU A 377 -5.88 -37.02 -44.97
CA LEU A 377 -5.42 -36.22 -46.11
C LEU A 377 -5.43 -34.72 -45.79
N CYS A 378 -6.46 -34.23 -45.10
CA CYS A 378 -6.61 -32.82 -44.75
C CYS A 378 -5.74 -32.38 -43.56
N HIS A 379 -5.34 -33.29 -42.67
CA HIS A 379 -4.70 -32.95 -41.39
C HIS A 379 -3.20 -33.25 -41.29
N GLN A 380 -2.56 -33.69 -42.38
CA GLN A 380 -1.11 -34.01 -42.42
C GLN A 380 -0.64 -34.97 -41.31
N VAL A 381 -1.50 -35.91 -40.92
CA VAL A 381 -1.19 -36.90 -39.88
C VAL A 381 -0.27 -38.00 -40.41
N TYR A 382 0.33 -38.77 -39.49
CA TYR A 382 1.21 -39.90 -39.83
C TYR A 382 0.47 -41.11 -40.44
N GLU A 383 -0.85 -41.19 -40.26
CA GLU A 383 -1.71 -42.21 -40.86
C GLU A 383 -1.87 -41.96 -42.37
N ARG A 384 -1.72 -42.98 -43.22
CA ARG A 384 -1.89 -42.81 -44.67
C ARG A 384 -3.38 -42.83 -45.05
N PRO A 385 -3.86 -41.87 -45.86
CA PRO A 385 -5.22 -41.89 -46.42
C PRO A 385 -5.53 -43.20 -47.16
N VAL A 386 -6.68 -43.81 -46.86
CA VAL A 386 -7.14 -45.05 -47.53
C VAL A 386 -8.42 -44.79 -48.34
N PHE A 387 -8.30 -44.79 -49.66
CA PHE A 387 -9.43 -44.63 -50.57
C PHE A 387 -9.83 -45.98 -51.19
N ARG A 388 -11.10 -46.36 -51.02
CA ARG A 388 -11.70 -47.56 -51.62
C ARG A 388 -12.87 -47.14 -52.52
N PRO A 389 -12.99 -47.64 -53.77
CA PRO A 389 -14.07 -47.24 -54.68
C PRO A 389 -15.49 -47.40 -54.10
N ARG A 390 -15.74 -48.49 -53.36
CA ARG A 390 -17.02 -48.72 -52.67
C ARG A 390 -17.33 -47.66 -51.60
N ASN A 391 -16.32 -47.13 -50.91
CA ASN A 391 -16.49 -46.07 -49.90
C ASN A 391 -16.87 -44.75 -50.58
N TRP A 392 -16.30 -44.47 -51.76
CA TRP A 392 -16.70 -43.32 -52.59
C TRP A 392 -18.17 -43.40 -53.05
N GLU A 393 -18.63 -44.58 -53.48
CA GLU A 393 -20.04 -44.79 -53.84
C GLU A 393 -21.00 -44.52 -52.67
N TYR A 394 -20.64 -44.94 -51.44
CA TYR A 394 -21.38 -44.55 -50.25
C TYR A 394 -21.31 -43.04 -50.00
N TYR A 395 -20.14 -42.41 -50.13
CA TYR A 395 -19.96 -40.98 -49.92
C TYR A 395 -20.85 -40.13 -50.86
N VAL A 396 -20.85 -40.44 -52.16
CA VAL A 396 -21.70 -39.75 -53.15
C VAL A 396 -23.19 -39.97 -52.86
N ARG A 397 -23.59 -41.21 -52.54
CA ARG A 397 -24.98 -41.56 -52.23
C ARG A 397 -25.51 -40.86 -50.98
N ILE A 398 -24.72 -40.78 -49.91
CA ILE A 398 -25.15 -40.13 -48.68
C ILE A 398 -25.17 -38.61 -48.83
N ASN A 399 -24.18 -38.00 -49.48
CA ASN A 399 -24.23 -36.58 -49.82
C ASN A 399 -25.46 -36.22 -50.66
N ARG A 400 -25.86 -37.10 -51.61
CA ARG A 400 -27.12 -36.92 -52.35
C ARG A 400 -28.36 -36.95 -51.43
N ARG A 401 -28.42 -37.87 -50.48
CA ARG A 401 -29.53 -37.95 -49.49
C ARG A 401 -29.61 -36.69 -48.61
N PHE A 402 -28.46 -36.13 -48.21
CA PHE A 402 -28.41 -34.83 -47.52
C PHE A 402 -28.90 -33.68 -48.42
N ALA A 403 -28.49 -33.63 -49.68
CA ALA A 403 -28.95 -32.63 -50.63
C ALA A 403 -30.47 -32.74 -50.92
N GLU A 404 -31.00 -33.96 -51.02
CA GLU A 404 -32.45 -34.21 -51.14
C GLU A 404 -33.22 -33.69 -49.91
N ALA A 405 -32.70 -33.91 -48.70
CA ALA A 405 -33.28 -33.35 -47.48
C ALA A 405 -33.24 -31.81 -47.47
N VAL A 406 -32.14 -31.19 -47.90
CA VAL A 406 -32.04 -29.71 -48.05
C VAL A 406 -33.12 -29.19 -48.99
N LEU A 407 -33.31 -29.81 -50.16
CA LEU A 407 -34.30 -29.39 -51.14
C LEU A 407 -35.74 -29.53 -50.62
N GLN A 408 -36.03 -30.59 -49.86
CA GLN A 408 -37.34 -30.80 -49.21
C GLN A 408 -37.63 -29.76 -48.11
N GLU A 409 -36.62 -29.34 -47.36
CA GLU A 409 -36.77 -28.37 -46.28
C GLU A 409 -36.76 -26.91 -46.78
N ALA A 410 -36.06 -26.61 -47.89
CA ALA A 410 -36.08 -25.30 -48.53
C ALA A 410 -37.39 -25.01 -49.29
N GLY A 411 -37.97 -26.03 -49.93
CA GLY A 411 -39.21 -25.88 -50.69
C GLY A 411 -39.06 -24.92 -51.87
N SER A 412 -39.86 -23.85 -51.88
CA SER A 412 -39.80 -22.77 -52.88
C SER A 412 -39.43 -21.41 -52.29
N ASP A 413 -39.14 -21.36 -50.98
CA ASP A 413 -38.82 -20.14 -50.27
C ASP A 413 -37.33 -19.80 -50.41
N PRO A 414 -36.93 -18.51 -50.34
CA PRO A 414 -35.53 -18.14 -50.28
C PRO A 414 -34.84 -18.82 -49.09
N ALA A 415 -33.80 -19.60 -49.35
CA ALA A 415 -33.06 -20.32 -48.34
C ALA A 415 -31.55 -20.11 -48.51
N ILE A 416 -30.87 -19.89 -47.38
CA ILE A 416 -29.41 -19.86 -47.30
C ILE A 416 -28.96 -21.19 -46.71
N VAL A 417 -28.33 -22.02 -47.55
CA VAL A 417 -27.83 -23.34 -47.17
C VAL A 417 -26.36 -23.22 -46.78
N LEU A 418 -26.04 -23.64 -45.57
CA LEU A 418 -24.70 -23.63 -45.00
C LEU A 418 -24.27 -25.08 -44.73
N VAL A 419 -23.37 -25.61 -45.56
CA VAL A 419 -22.87 -26.99 -45.45
C VAL A 419 -21.55 -27.00 -44.68
N HIS A 420 -21.44 -27.85 -43.66
CA HIS A 420 -20.28 -28.00 -42.79
C HIS A 420 -19.84 -29.45 -42.65
N ASP A 421 -18.54 -29.68 -42.86
CA ASP A 421 -17.87 -31.00 -42.79
C ASP A 421 -18.51 -32.04 -43.76
#